data_AF-A0A1E4R760-F1
#
_entry.id   AF-A0A1E4R760-F1
#
_cell.length_a   1.000
_cell.length_b   1.000
_cell.length_c   1.000
_cell.angle_alpha   90.00
_cell.angle_beta   90.00
_cell.angle_gamma   90.00
#
_symmetry.space_group_name_H-M   'P 1'
#
loop_
_entity.id
_entity.type
_entity.pdbx_description
1 polymer ?
#
loop_
_entity_poly.entity_id
_entity_poly.type
_entity_poly.pdbx_seq_one_letter_code
_entity_poly.pdbx_strand_id
1 'polypeptide(L)'
;MVDRIIKRTLIPKITLHGLHHTHCTILLHQGMNVKVISERLGNTPDMIYKVYGHVLKEMETESVALFSNSLNGFSDLLVTDK
;
A
#
# COMPACT_ATOMS: atom_id res chain seq x y z
N MET A 1 -9.27 -12.76 22.09
CA MET A 1 -9.17 -11.30 22.34
C MET A 1 -9.90 -10.52 21.25
N VAL A 2 -9.59 -10.77 19.98
CA VAL A 2 -10.25 -10.15 18.81
C VAL A 2 -11.77 -10.39 18.79
N ASP A 3 -12.26 -11.60 19.12
CA ASP A 3 -13.71 -11.86 19.21
C ASP A 3 -14.45 -10.99 20.23
N ARG A 4 -13.75 -10.58 21.29
CA ARG A 4 -14.32 -9.73 22.34
C ARG A 4 -14.50 -8.29 21.85
N ILE A 5 -13.61 -7.83 20.97
CA ILE A 5 -13.68 -6.52 20.31
C ILE A 5 -14.77 -6.56 19.23
N ILE A 6 -14.77 -7.60 18.37
CA ILE A 6 -15.77 -7.78 17.31
C ILE A 6 -17.19 -7.74 17.89
N LYS A 7 -17.45 -8.44 19.00
CA LYS A 7 -18.77 -8.43 19.68
C LYS A 7 -19.22 -7.04 20.19
N ARG A 8 -18.30 -6.09 20.35
CA ARG A 8 -18.57 -4.73 20.85
C ARG A 8 -18.62 -3.70 19.73
N THR A 9 -18.50 -4.13 18.47
CA THR A 9 -18.37 -3.28 17.29
C THR A 9 -19.22 -3.83 16.14
N LEU A 10 -19.55 -2.99 15.16
CA LEU A 10 -20.29 -3.41 13.96
C LEU A 10 -19.39 -3.91 12.81
N ILE A 11 -18.14 -4.26 13.09
CA ILE A 11 -17.20 -4.72 12.05
C ILE A 11 -17.37 -6.23 11.76
N PRO A 12 -17.13 -6.65 10.50
CA PRO A 12 -17.11 -8.06 10.13
C PRO A 12 -16.12 -8.87 10.97
N LYS A 13 -16.37 -10.18 11.09
CA LYS A 13 -15.47 -11.07 11.83
C LYS A 13 -14.11 -11.13 11.12
N ILE A 14 -13.07 -10.66 11.79
CA ILE A 14 -11.68 -10.70 11.31
C ILE A 14 -10.81 -11.55 12.24
N THR A 15 -9.84 -12.26 11.67
CA THR A 15 -8.84 -13.03 12.44
C THR A 15 -7.59 -12.18 12.70
N LEU A 16 -6.74 -12.61 13.64
CA LEU A 16 -5.43 -11.98 13.83
C LEU A 16 -4.57 -12.01 12.56
N HIS A 17 -4.68 -13.10 11.79
CA HIS A 17 -3.99 -13.22 10.50
C HIS A 17 -4.56 -12.25 9.46
N GLY A 18 -5.88 -12.07 9.42
CA GLY A 18 -6.52 -11.05 8.58
C GLY A 18 -6.04 -9.65 8.93
N LEU A 19 -5.93 -9.32 10.22
CA LEU A 19 -5.39 -8.04 10.67
C LEU A 19 -3.91 -7.87 10.26
N HIS A 20 -3.10 -8.93 10.32
CA HIS A 20 -1.72 -8.92 9.83
C HIS A 20 -1.69 -8.57 8.33
N HIS A 21 -2.56 -9.19 7.51
CA HIS A 21 -2.66 -8.87 6.10
C HIS A 21 -3.07 -7.40 5.85
N THR A 22 -4.11 -6.92 6.54
CA THR A 22 -4.53 -5.52 6.46
C THR A 22 -3.39 -4.59 6.82
N HIS A 23 -2.61 -4.93 7.85
CA HIS A 23 -1.47 -4.12 8.25
C HIS A 23 -0.40 -4.02 7.17
N CYS A 24 -0.05 -5.13 6.53
CA CYS A 24 0.91 -5.15 5.43
C CYS A 24 0.42 -4.34 4.23
N THR A 25 -0.84 -4.52 3.82
CA THR A 25 -1.44 -3.78 2.70
C THR A 25 -1.45 -2.28 2.94
N ILE A 26 -1.76 -1.81 4.15
CA ILE A 26 -1.70 -0.37 4.48
C ILE A 26 -0.29 0.19 4.31
N LEU A 27 0.73 -0.50 4.83
CA LEU A 27 2.11 -0.03 4.74
C LEU A 27 2.61 -0.01 3.29
N LEU A 28 2.21 -0.99 2.48
CA LEU A 28 2.50 -1.03 1.06
C LEU A 28 1.89 0.16 0.34
N HIS A 29 0.58 0.42 0.51
CA HIS A 29 -0.08 1.58 -0.12
C HIS A 29 0.53 2.93 0.29
N GLN A 30 1.09 3.03 1.50
CA GLN A 30 1.81 4.24 1.94
C GLN A 30 3.19 4.41 1.29
N GLY A 31 3.59 3.51 0.37
CA GLY A 31 4.88 3.57 -0.31
C GLY A 31 6.05 3.16 0.58
N MET A 32 5.80 2.48 1.71
CA MET A 32 6.89 2.03 2.58
C MET A 32 7.73 0.96 1.89
N ASN A 33 9.03 0.98 2.17
CA ASN A 33 9.97 0.02 1.60
C ASN A 33 9.64 -1.42 2.04
N VAL A 34 9.50 -2.34 1.08
CA VAL A 34 9.18 -3.77 1.32
C VAL A 34 10.14 -4.42 2.31
N LYS A 35 11.43 -4.07 2.29
CA LYS A 35 12.41 -4.58 3.26
C LYS A 35 12.05 -4.16 4.70
N VAL A 36 11.72 -2.89 4.89
CA VAL A 36 11.32 -2.35 6.21
C VAL A 36 10.02 -3.00 6.70
N ILE A 37 9.05 -3.19 5.79
CA ILE A 37 7.80 -3.88 6.12
C ILE A 37 8.10 -5.33 6.54
N SER A 38 8.97 -6.03 5.81
CA SER A 38 9.33 -7.41 6.09
C SER A 38 10.01 -7.58 7.45
N GLU A 39 10.97 -6.72 7.78
CA GLU A 39 11.64 -6.71 9.08
C GLU A 39 10.65 -6.42 10.22
N ARG A 40 9.74 -5.47 10.00
CA ARG A 40 8.71 -5.11 11.00
C ARG A 40 7.70 -6.22 11.26
N LEU A 41 7.35 -6.99 10.24
CA LEU A 41 6.39 -8.10 10.34
C LEU A 41 7.06 -9.44 10.70
N GLY A 42 8.39 -9.50 10.74
CA GLY A 42 9.14 -10.74 10.94
C GLY A 42 9.05 -11.70 9.74
N ASN A 43 8.85 -11.16 8.53
CA ASN A 43 8.73 -11.89 7.28
C ASN A 43 9.94 -11.63 6.37
N THR A 44 10.03 -12.34 5.24
CA THR A 44 11.02 -12.04 4.20
C THR A 44 10.43 -11.12 3.13
N PRO A 45 11.24 -10.28 2.46
CA PRO A 45 10.79 -9.49 1.32
C PRO A 45 10.13 -10.36 0.23
N ASP A 46 10.72 -11.51 -0.08
CA ASP A 46 10.20 -12.45 -1.08
C ASP A 46 8.78 -12.93 -0.75
N MET A 47 8.51 -13.17 0.53
CA MET A 47 7.17 -13.56 0.98
C MET A 47 6.16 -12.42 0.78
N ILE A 48 6.57 -11.17 1.07
CA ILE A 48 5.70 -10.01 0.83
C ILE A 48 5.42 -9.84 -0.66
N TYR A 49 6.44 -9.92 -1.52
CA TYR A 49 6.25 -9.83 -2.98
C TYR A 49 5.32 -10.92 -3.49
N LYS A 50 5.45 -12.15 -2.98
CA LYS A 50 4.61 -13.28 -3.38
C LYS A 50 3.15 -13.12 -2.94
N VAL A 51 2.92 -12.66 -1.71
CA VAL A 51 1.57 -12.60 -1.11
C VAL A 51 0.82 -11.33 -1.53
N TYR A 52 1.52 -10.19 -1.65
CA TYR A 52 0.92 -8.87 -1.88
C TYR A 52 1.28 -8.27 -3.24
N GLY A 53 1.81 -9.06 -4.17
CA GLY A 53 2.23 -8.58 -5.49
C GLY A 53 1.13 -7.85 -6.29
N HIS A 54 -0.14 -8.14 -6.04
CA HIS A 54 -1.27 -7.41 -6.64
C HIS A 54 -1.30 -5.93 -6.21
N VAL A 55 -1.07 -5.65 -4.91
CA VAL A 55 -1.03 -4.29 -4.37
C VAL A 55 0.11 -3.48 -5.03
N LEU A 56 1.26 -4.11 -5.22
CA LEU A 56 2.41 -3.47 -5.85
C LEU A 56 2.14 -3.11 -7.33
N LYS A 57 1.38 -3.94 -8.04
CA LYS A 57 0.99 -3.67 -9.44
C LYS A 57 0.02 -2.48 -9.55
N GLU A 58 -0.87 -2.33 -8.58
CA GLU A 58 -1.76 -1.16 -8.48
C GLU A 58 -0.93 0.12 -8.26
N MET A 59 0.05 0.06 -7.34
CA MET A 59 0.97 1.18 -7.09
C MET A 59 1.84 1.52 -8.30
N GLU A 60 2.28 0.53 -9.07
CA GLU A 60 3.00 0.75 -10.34
C GLU A 60 2.15 1.58 -11.30
N THR A 61 0.86 1.22 -11.45
CA THR A 61 -0.07 1.95 -12.30
C THR A 61 -0.26 3.40 -11.82
N GLU A 62 -0.39 3.60 -10.51
CA GLU A 62 -0.48 4.94 -9.90
C GLU A 62 0.79 5.76 -10.14
N SER A 63 1.97 5.13 -10.08
CA SER A 63 3.25 5.80 -10.32
C SER A 63 3.37 6.33 -11.76
N VAL A 64 2.87 5.60 -12.75
CA VAL A 64 2.86 6.04 -14.15
C VAL A 64 1.93 7.25 -14.33
N ALA A 65 0.77 7.25 -13.68
CA ALA A 65 -0.16 8.37 -13.71
C ALA A 65 0.45 9.62 -13.04
N LEU A 66 1.08 9.45 -11.87
CA LEU A 66 1.78 10.54 -11.17
C LEU A 66 2.92 11.13 -11.99
N PHE A 67 3.70 10.28 -12.66
CA PHE A 67 4.77 10.74 -13.55
C PHE A 67 4.22 11.54 -14.73
N SER A 68 3.14 11.06 -15.36
CA SER A 68 2.48 11.74 -16.48
C SER A 68 1.93 13.10 -16.07
N ASN A 69 1.28 13.17 -14.90
CA ASN A 69 0.76 14.43 -14.35
C ASN A 69 1.89 15.42 -14.03
N SER A 70 3.02 14.92 -13.52
CA SER A 70 4.19 15.75 -13.23
C SER A 70 4.73 16.39 -14.52
N LEU A 71 4.86 15.60 -15.60
CA LEU A 71 5.30 16.10 -16.91
C LEU A 71 4.35 17.17 -17.50
N ASN A 72 3.04 16.97 -17.37
CA ASN A 72 2.05 17.95 -17.86
C ASN A 72 2.11 19.27 -17.08
N GLY A 73 2.31 19.21 -15.75
CA GLY A 73 2.53 20.41 -14.94
C GLY A 73 3.79 21.18 -15.35
N PHE A 74 4.84 20.49 -15.81
CA PHE A 74 6.02 21.15 -16.40
C PHE A 74 5.71 21.79 -17.76
N SER A 75 4.89 21.17 -18.61
CA SER A 75 4.51 21.79 -19.89
C SER A 75 3.67 23.05 -19.72
N ASP A 76 2.77 23.08 -18.74
CA ASP A 76 1.94 24.27 -18.47
C ASP A 76 2.78 25.47 -18.00
N LEU A 77 3.87 25.21 -17.25
CA LEU A 77 4.83 26.24 -16.85
C LEU A 77 5.67 26.78 -18.03
N LEU A 78 5.93 25.98 -19.06
CA LEU A 78 6.72 26.39 -20.24
C LEU A 78 5.89 27.08 -21.33
N VAL A 79 4.56 26.94 -21.31
CA VAL A 79 3.66 27.56 -22.30
C VAL A 79 3.22 28.97 -21.88
N THR A 80 3.29 29.32 -20.60
CA THR A 80 2.83 30.64 -20.10
C THR A 80 3.82 31.79 -20.34
N ASP A 81 5.00 31.51 -20.91
CA ASP A 81 6.06 32.49 -21.18
C ASP A 81 6.04 33.01 -22.64
N LYS A 82 4.91 32.93 -23.35
CA LYS A 82 4.77 33.45 -24.72
C LYS A 82 3.53 34.31 -24.94
#